data_AF-A0A964VUP9-F1
#
_entry.id   AF-A0A964VUP9-F1
#
_cell.length_a   1.000
_cell.length_b   1.000
_cell.length_c   1.000
_cell.angle_alpha   90.00
_cell.angle_beta   90.00
_cell.angle_gamma   90.00
#
_symmetry.space_group_name_H-M   'P 1'
#
loop_
_entity.id
_entity.type
_entity.pdbx_description
1 polymer ?
#
loop_
_entity_poly.entity_id
_entity_poly.type
_entity_poly.pdbx_seq_one_letter_code
_entity_poly.pdbx_strand_id
1 'polypeptide(L)'
;MKKPQTIQIATAAMLLPCVAFSQALDLAALDPTVAGPWSEKARTTLMVPKVANDSVKADGTLGLNEYGGFTGVTVTPGVSAWILNWPEDRAWDSPQDSNFTFWLAHDDNYLYVGIKAQDDVVNSDDPNGSFWKDDAIEIVTDALADGFDNNTDNSKDPVGGHSYVNFQGRLSAWDENAGAKGSQAWANEVDWKYGASGDVFGKGAAVTGGWQMEARFHKRMFESPTAGNKLRNGYRMGFNIGLDDDDKKGPGANGDKSRSQDLEIQYFWANRQRYKGVDADYLATLSAEDKAAQVWRTDAENHPFIIDGNGRLSHAGTGEIIFGYDENQKSSGKVLFMTSSSASPINSDPALIALLQAKGYTVTVFQSGGSPTEMRNAIVGQDVVFISETIGSGSVLEPIGEPAVQKFILRDSNIPVISAEAYMWDNAEWTEHPADFSNEFSFFGNTGRTEDSQPASLKDAVDSLYIRNAAHPMAKGLPAKAKVYNTPYSFNYGKPSADADVIASTLSDGTYPTLFVYEKGDKLVDGSTVPNKRIGLFFGQAASLVANWAPELGFLTEDGKTLLLNTIDYAIGKPTTPPKIAIDRSTTGVTITYSGGTLQSADSVNGTYSNETGASPLTVSSLTGSARFYKVKSN
;
A
#
# COMPACT_ATOMS: atom_id res chain seq x y z
N MET A 1 -40.25 -20.56 24.61
CA MET A 1 -39.59 -20.84 23.31
C MET A 1 -39.71 -19.62 22.42
N LYS A 2 -38.70 -18.74 22.44
CA LYS A 2 -38.60 -17.56 21.58
C LYS A 2 -37.44 -17.78 20.62
N LYS A 3 -37.69 -17.61 19.31
CA LYS A 3 -36.71 -17.75 18.23
C LYS A 3 -35.54 -16.76 18.43
N PRO A 4 -34.29 -17.12 18.15
CA PRO A 4 -33.20 -16.16 18.16
C PRO A 4 -33.26 -15.29 16.90
N GLN A 5 -33.21 -13.96 17.09
CA GLN A 5 -33.04 -13.00 16.01
C GLN A 5 -31.59 -13.03 15.53
N THR A 6 -31.41 -13.25 14.25
CA THR A 6 -30.13 -13.15 13.54
C THR A 6 -29.72 -11.67 13.51
N ILE A 7 -28.68 -11.30 14.25
CA ILE A 7 -28.06 -9.97 14.15
C ILE A 7 -27.18 -9.99 12.91
N GLN A 8 -27.62 -9.31 11.84
CA GLN A 8 -26.74 -8.95 10.73
C GLN A 8 -25.76 -7.89 11.24
N ILE A 9 -24.48 -8.26 11.34
CA ILE A 9 -23.40 -7.30 11.59
C ILE A 9 -23.14 -6.60 10.26
N ALA A 10 -23.69 -5.40 10.12
CA ALA A 10 -23.32 -4.49 9.05
C ALA A 10 -21.88 -4.02 9.30
N THR A 11 -21.01 -4.20 8.32
CA THR A 11 -19.67 -3.63 8.29
C THR A 11 -19.81 -2.12 8.36
N ALA A 12 -19.45 -1.51 9.48
CA ALA A 12 -19.43 -0.06 9.61
C ALA A 12 -18.26 0.47 8.77
N ALA A 13 -18.56 0.95 7.57
CA ALA A 13 -17.71 1.93 6.93
C ALA A 13 -17.65 3.15 7.86
N MET A 14 -16.47 3.54 8.31
CA MET A 14 -16.28 4.83 8.97
C MET A 14 -16.55 5.93 7.93
N LEU A 15 -17.81 6.31 7.79
CA LEU A 15 -18.19 7.62 7.29
C LEU A 15 -17.79 8.60 8.38
N LEU A 16 -16.63 9.25 8.20
CA LEU A 16 -16.39 10.52 8.87
C LEU A 16 -17.60 11.43 8.58
N PRO A 17 -18.13 12.16 9.57
CA PRO A 17 -19.14 13.16 9.29
C PRO A 17 -18.53 14.16 8.29
N CYS A 18 -19.07 14.18 7.08
CA CYS A 18 -18.87 15.29 6.16
C CYS A 18 -19.38 16.53 6.90
N VAL A 19 -18.45 17.32 7.44
CA VAL A 19 -18.80 18.62 7.98
C VAL A 19 -19.24 19.43 6.76
N ALA A 20 -20.54 19.58 6.58
CA ALA A 20 -21.08 20.50 5.60
C ALA A 20 -20.62 21.89 6.04
N PHE A 21 -19.60 22.43 5.38
CA PHE A 21 -19.23 23.83 5.56
C PHE A 21 -20.43 24.67 5.12
N SER A 22 -21.09 25.34 6.07
CA SER A 22 -22.14 26.32 5.75
C SER A 22 -21.57 27.72 5.52
N GLN A 23 -20.24 27.86 5.53
CA GLN A 23 -19.50 29.09 5.28
C GLN A 23 -18.40 28.80 4.26
N ALA A 24 -18.22 29.68 3.28
CA ALA A 24 -17.13 29.60 2.31
C ALA A 24 -15.79 29.49 3.04
N LEU A 25 -14.90 28.64 2.53
CA LEU A 25 -13.56 28.46 3.08
C LEU A 25 -12.73 29.70 2.73
N ASP A 26 -12.15 30.36 3.74
CA ASP A 26 -11.23 31.48 3.49
C ASP A 26 -9.88 30.95 3.00
N LEU A 27 -9.75 30.81 1.68
CA LEU A 27 -8.54 30.31 1.03
C LEU A 27 -7.32 31.20 1.23
N ALA A 28 -7.52 32.51 1.48
CA ALA A 28 -6.43 33.45 1.70
C ALA A 28 -5.82 33.30 3.10
N ALA A 29 -6.58 32.75 4.06
CA ALA A 29 -6.12 32.47 5.41
C ALA A 29 -5.45 31.10 5.56
N LEU A 30 -5.51 30.23 4.55
CA LEU A 30 -4.83 28.93 4.58
C LEU A 30 -3.33 29.10 4.42
N ASP A 31 -2.57 28.45 5.30
CA ASP A 31 -1.12 28.32 5.17
C ASP A 31 -0.81 27.01 4.42
N PRO A 32 -0.36 27.07 3.15
CA PRO A 32 -0.10 25.87 2.36
C PRO A 32 1.22 25.20 2.75
N THR A 33 1.96 25.72 3.72
CA THR A 33 3.20 25.11 4.24
C THR A 33 2.96 24.20 5.45
N VAL A 34 1.74 24.18 5.99
CA VAL A 34 1.41 23.37 7.17
C VAL A 34 1.01 21.94 6.80
N ALA A 35 1.31 21.02 7.72
CA ALA A 35 0.82 19.64 7.63
C ALA A 35 -0.70 19.60 7.79
N GLY A 36 -1.33 18.72 7.03
CA GLY A 36 -2.76 18.41 7.09
C GLY A 36 -3.06 17.01 6.57
N PRO A 37 -4.33 16.67 6.35
CA PRO A 37 -4.75 15.35 5.86
C PRO A 37 -4.03 14.88 4.58
N TRP A 38 -3.70 15.81 3.67
CA TRP A 38 -2.91 15.58 2.44
C TRP A 38 -1.45 15.18 2.68
N SER A 39 -0.94 15.35 3.91
CA SER A 39 0.42 14.96 4.28
C SER A 39 0.45 13.69 5.13
N GLU A 40 -0.71 13.21 5.61
CA GLU A 40 -0.82 11.99 6.40
C GLU A 40 -0.60 10.76 5.52
N LYS A 41 0.43 9.95 5.83
CA LYS A 41 0.72 8.71 5.09
C LYS A 41 -0.47 7.75 5.06
N ALA A 42 -1.24 7.68 6.15
CA ALA A 42 -2.46 6.88 6.25
C ALA A 42 -3.53 7.19 5.19
N ARG A 43 -3.65 8.46 4.80
CA ARG A 43 -4.66 8.93 3.84
C ARG A 43 -4.13 9.01 2.41
N THR A 44 -2.81 9.03 2.29
CA THR A 44 -2.11 9.22 1.02
C THR A 44 -1.34 8.00 0.54
N THR A 45 -1.54 6.82 1.15
CA THR A 45 -1.01 5.54 0.66
C THR A 45 -2.18 4.62 0.29
N LEU A 46 -2.25 4.19 -0.96
CA LEU A 46 -3.36 3.37 -1.47
C LEU A 46 -2.88 2.10 -2.14
N MET A 47 -3.74 1.08 -2.17
CA MET A 47 -3.58 -0.09 -3.03
C MET A 47 -4.34 0.12 -4.34
N VAL A 48 -3.74 -0.23 -5.48
CA VAL A 48 -4.36 -0.17 -6.80
C VAL A 48 -4.74 -1.58 -7.26
N PRO A 49 -6.04 -1.92 -7.37
CA PRO A 49 -6.49 -3.25 -7.75
C PRO A 49 -6.02 -3.67 -9.14
N LYS A 50 -5.54 -4.91 -9.21
CA LYS A 50 -5.34 -5.62 -10.48
C LYS A 50 -6.69 -6.07 -11.02
N VAL A 51 -7.02 -5.62 -12.23
CA VAL A 51 -8.23 -6.01 -12.99
C VAL A 51 -7.88 -6.85 -14.22
N ALA A 52 -8.88 -7.42 -14.88
CA ALA A 52 -8.67 -8.17 -16.11
C ALA A 52 -8.31 -7.21 -17.26
N ASN A 53 -7.50 -7.67 -18.21
CA ASN A 53 -7.14 -6.85 -19.37
C ASN A 53 -8.39 -6.36 -20.10
N ASP A 54 -8.37 -5.07 -20.46
CA ASP A 54 -9.44 -4.38 -21.18
C ASP A 54 -10.80 -4.38 -20.44
N SER A 55 -10.83 -4.71 -19.14
CA SER A 55 -12.08 -4.63 -18.36
C SER A 55 -12.49 -3.20 -18.04
N VAL A 56 -11.51 -2.30 -17.98
CA VAL A 56 -11.73 -0.85 -17.95
C VAL A 56 -11.83 -0.36 -19.39
N LYS A 57 -12.99 0.17 -19.76
CA LYS A 57 -13.33 0.63 -21.10
C LYS A 57 -12.70 1.97 -21.43
N ALA A 58 -12.48 2.82 -20.42
CA ALA A 58 -12.05 4.20 -20.60
C ALA A 58 -12.93 4.95 -21.62
N ASP A 59 -14.26 4.82 -21.47
CA ASP A 59 -15.24 5.38 -22.40
C ASP A 59 -15.80 6.75 -21.96
N GLY A 60 -15.31 7.26 -20.83
CA GLY A 60 -15.71 8.53 -20.22
C GLY A 60 -16.97 8.40 -19.37
N THR A 61 -17.37 7.17 -19.02
CA THR A 61 -18.48 6.90 -18.11
C THR A 61 -18.05 5.94 -17.02
N LEU A 62 -17.97 6.44 -15.79
CA LEU A 62 -17.50 5.63 -14.66
C LEU A 62 -18.44 4.48 -14.33
N GLY A 63 -17.95 3.24 -14.45
CA GLY A 63 -18.55 2.07 -13.83
C GLY A 63 -18.05 1.86 -12.40
N LEU A 64 -18.94 1.88 -11.40
CA LEU A 64 -18.55 1.64 -9.99
C LEU A 64 -17.82 0.29 -9.76
N ASN A 65 -18.05 -0.71 -10.62
CA ASN A 65 -17.41 -2.03 -10.52
C ASN A 65 -16.17 -2.18 -11.42
N GLU A 66 -15.90 -1.20 -12.27
CA GLU A 66 -14.86 -1.25 -13.30
C GLU A 66 -13.45 -1.21 -12.70
N TYR A 67 -13.31 -0.51 -11.57
CA TYR A 67 -12.04 -0.27 -10.90
C TYR A 67 -11.71 -1.34 -9.85
N GLY A 68 -12.12 -2.60 -10.08
CA GLY A 68 -11.69 -3.74 -9.26
C GLY A 68 -12.06 -3.66 -7.77
N GLY A 69 -13.12 -2.91 -7.43
CA GLY A 69 -13.53 -2.67 -6.05
C GLY A 69 -12.73 -1.59 -5.33
N PHE A 70 -11.95 -0.77 -6.05
CA PHE A 70 -11.32 0.42 -5.48
C PHE A 70 -12.37 1.35 -4.88
N THR A 71 -12.23 1.67 -3.60
CA THR A 71 -13.07 2.67 -2.94
C THR A 71 -12.63 4.06 -3.41
N GLY A 72 -13.53 4.80 -4.06
CA GLY A 72 -13.24 6.13 -4.57
C GLY A 72 -12.74 7.07 -3.47
N VAL A 73 -11.74 7.88 -3.79
CA VAL A 73 -11.13 8.85 -2.87
C VAL A 73 -11.62 10.25 -3.22
N THR A 74 -12.37 10.86 -2.31
CA THR A 74 -12.89 12.21 -2.46
C THR A 74 -11.86 13.24 -1.95
N VAL A 75 -11.51 14.16 -2.83
CA VAL A 75 -10.54 15.24 -2.65
C VAL A 75 -11.34 16.54 -2.61
N THR A 76 -11.34 17.19 -1.44
CA THR A 76 -12.10 18.41 -1.19
C THR A 76 -11.15 19.50 -0.70
N PRO A 77 -11.14 20.68 -1.36
CA PRO A 77 -10.34 21.84 -0.95
C PRO A 77 -10.44 22.11 0.56
N GLY A 78 -9.29 22.19 1.22
CA GLY A 78 -9.16 22.53 2.65
C GLY A 78 -9.60 21.45 3.63
N VAL A 79 -10.10 20.30 3.15
CA VAL A 79 -10.54 19.18 3.99
C VAL A 79 -9.63 17.98 3.79
N SER A 80 -9.51 17.51 2.55
CA SER A 80 -8.66 16.37 2.18
C SER A 80 -7.62 16.72 1.12
N ALA A 81 -7.67 17.94 0.59
CA ALA A 81 -6.74 18.43 -0.41
C ALA A 81 -5.76 19.46 0.14
N TRP A 82 -4.53 19.41 -0.36
CA TRP A 82 -3.58 20.51 -0.27
C TRP A 82 -3.91 21.54 -1.36
N ILE A 83 -4.03 22.82 -1.01
CA ILE A 83 -4.36 23.89 -1.95
C ILE A 83 -3.10 24.66 -2.31
N LEU A 84 -2.88 24.90 -3.60
CA LEU A 84 -1.77 25.72 -4.07
C LEU A 84 -1.96 27.19 -3.68
N ASN A 85 -0.90 27.88 -3.27
CA ASN A 85 -0.93 29.32 -2.97
C ASN A 85 -0.95 30.21 -4.23
N TRP A 86 -1.60 29.77 -5.29
CA TRP A 86 -1.62 30.47 -6.57
C TRP A 86 -2.87 30.05 -7.38
N PRO A 87 -3.53 30.99 -8.08
CA PRO A 87 -3.24 32.44 -8.09
C PRO A 87 -3.53 33.12 -6.74
N GLU A 88 -3.07 34.37 -6.58
CA GLU A 88 -3.26 35.14 -5.34
C GLU A 88 -4.74 35.45 -5.08
N ASP A 89 -5.51 35.60 -6.15
CA ASP A 89 -6.95 35.82 -6.15
C ASP A 89 -7.73 34.53 -6.39
N ARG A 90 -7.19 33.37 -6.00
CA ARG A 90 -7.91 32.08 -6.03
C ARG A 90 -9.24 32.11 -5.27
N ALA A 91 -10.19 31.30 -5.70
CA ALA A 91 -11.52 31.22 -5.11
C ALA A 91 -12.02 29.78 -4.99
N TRP A 92 -12.84 29.55 -3.97
CA TRP A 92 -13.61 28.32 -3.84
C TRP A 92 -14.84 28.58 -2.98
N ASP A 93 -16.03 28.46 -3.57
CA ASP A 93 -17.27 28.82 -2.90
C ASP A 93 -17.81 27.66 -2.05
N SER A 94 -17.84 26.45 -2.62
CA SER A 94 -18.42 25.27 -1.97
C SER A 94 -18.01 23.97 -2.68
N PRO A 95 -18.37 22.79 -2.16
CA PRO A 95 -18.11 21.55 -2.90
C PRO A 95 -18.77 21.50 -4.29
N GLN A 96 -19.83 22.28 -4.57
CA GLN A 96 -20.44 22.31 -5.90
C GLN A 96 -19.60 23.08 -6.94
N ASP A 97 -18.71 23.94 -6.46
CA ASP A 97 -17.78 24.77 -7.21
C ASP A 97 -16.60 23.92 -7.68
N SER A 98 -15.90 23.26 -6.75
CA SER A 98 -14.85 22.33 -7.12
C SER A 98 -14.62 21.24 -6.08
N ASN A 99 -14.87 19.99 -6.45
CA ASN A 99 -14.27 18.83 -5.77
C ASN A 99 -14.19 17.66 -6.74
N PHE A 100 -13.39 16.65 -6.43
CA PHE A 100 -13.41 15.43 -7.22
C PHE A 100 -13.31 14.16 -6.40
N THR A 101 -13.79 13.08 -6.99
CA THR A 101 -13.50 11.72 -6.53
C THR A 101 -12.74 10.99 -7.62
N PHE A 102 -11.67 10.28 -7.23
CA PHE A 102 -10.88 9.49 -8.16
C PHE A 102 -10.88 8.00 -7.84
N TRP A 103 -10.66 7.19 -8.89
CA TRP A 103 -10.51 5.75 -8.83
C TRP A 103 -9.28 5.31 -9.61
N LEU A 104 -8.60 4.27 -9.11
CA LEU A 104 -7.43 3.69 -9.76
C LEU A 104 -7.62 2.19 -9.96
N ALA A 105 -7.16 1.70 -11.10
CA ALA A 105 -7.03 0.27 -11.37
C ALA A 105 -5.86 0.03 -12.34
N HIS A 106 -5.37 -1.20 -12.41
CA HIS A 106 -4.38 -1.55 -13.41
C HIS A 106 -4.60 -2.96 -13.94
N ASP A 107 -4.23 -3.20 -15.19
CA ASP A 107 -4.23 -4.55 -15.77
C ASP A 107 -2.79 -5.00 -16.08
N ASP A 108 -2.54 -5.83 -17.09
CA ASP A 108 -1.17 -6.15 -17.51
C ASP A 108 -0.45 -4.98 -18.16
N ASN A 109 -1.17 -4.14 -18.91
CA ASN A 109 -0.63 -3.17 -19.85
C ASN A 109 -0.85 -1.72 -19.42
N TYR A 110 -1.89 -1.42 -18.66
CA TYR A 110 -2.35 -0.05 -18.41
C TYR A 110 -2.54 0.23 -16.91
N LEU A 111 -2.28 1.47 -16.53
CA LEU A 111 -2.82 2.15 -15.35
C LEU A 111 -4.05 2.96 -15.81
N TYR A 112 -5.14 2.85 -15.08
CA TYR A 112 -6.40 3.55 -15.33
C TYR A 112 -6.69 4.54 -14.22
N VAL A 113 -7.14 5.73 -14.60
CA VAL A 113 -7.56 6.81 -13.71
C VAL A 113 -8.97 7.22 -14.11
N GLY A 114 -9.92 7.06 -13.19
CA GLY A 114 -11.29 7.54 -13.34
C GLY A 114 -11.52 8.75 -12.43
N ILE A 115 -12.22 9.77 -12.93
CA ILE A 115 -12.52 11.00 -12.19
C ILE A 115 -13.99 11.36 -12.35
N LYS A 116 -14.58 11.80 -11.25
CA LYS A 116 -15.84 12.54 -11.23
C LYS A 116 -15.64 13.82 -10.44
N ALA A 117 -15.73 14.95 -11.13
CA ALA A 117 -15.69 16.27 -10.53
C ALA A 117 -17.11 16.80 -10.28
N GLN A 118 -17.28 17.50 -9.17
CA GLN A 118 -18.36 18.46 -8.97
C GLN A 118 -17.82 19.82 -9.34
N ASP A 119 -18.57 20.51 -10.18
CA ASP A 119 -18.17 21.78 -10.78
C ASP A 119 -19.43 22.45 -11.37
N ASP A 120 -19.59 23.76 -11.13
CA ASP A 120 -20.72 24.55 -11.59
C ASP A 120 -20.45 25.28 -12.93
N VAL A 121 -19.20 25.41 -13.36
CA VAL A 121 -18.77 25.99 -14.63
C VAL A 121 -17.74 25.12 -15.33
N VAL A 122 -18.20 24.21 -16.19
CA VAL A 122 -17.27 23.43 -17.01
C VAL A 122 -16.69 24.27 -18.20
N ASN A 123 -15.37 24.37 -18.31
CA ASN A 123 -14.60 25.04 -19.35
C ASN A 123 -13.35 24.27 -19.85
N SER A 124 -13.03 24.49 -21.13
CA SER A 124 -11.69 24.28 -21.67
C SER A 124 -11.57 25.07 -22.96
N ASP A 125 -10.96 26.26 -22.87
CA ASP A 125 -10.80 27.19 -23.99
C ASP A 125 -9.36 27.64 -24.22
N ASP A 126 -8.42 27.17 -23.39
CA ASP A 126 -7.00 27.37 -23.61
C ASP A 126 -6.36 26.35 -24.58
N PRO A 127 -5.21 26.70 -25.19
CA PRO A 127 -4.41 25.75 -25.95
C PRO A 127 -3.94 24.58 -25.08
N ASN A 128 -3.68 23.42 -25.68
CA ASN A 128 -3.33 22.19 -24.94
C ASN A 128 -2.19 22.37 -23.94
N GLY A 129 -1.17 23.14 -24.29
CA GLY A 129 -0.06 23.42 -23.38
C GLY A 129 -0.42 24.22 -22.12
N SER A 130 -1.66 24.68 -22.02
CA SER A 130 -2.20 25.50 -20.95
C SER A 130 -3.42 24.88 -20.28
N PHE A 131 -3.66 23.57 -20.44
CA PHE A 131 -4.75 22.87 -19.73
C PHE A 131 -4.70 22.99 -18.21
N TRP A 132 -3.56 23.36 -17.61
CA TRP A 132 -3.47 23.68 -16.19
C TRP A 132 -4.32 24.88 -15.77
N LYS A 133 -4.88 25.62 -16.74
CA LYS A 133 -5.79 26.73 -16.52
C LYS A 133 -7.26 26.40 -16.77
N ASP A 134 -7.52 25.27 -17.42
CA ASP A 134 -8.87 24.81 -17.75
C ASP A 134 -9.33 23.82 -16.66
N ASP A 135 -10.57 23.32 -16.75
CA ASP A 135 -10.94 22.14 -15.98
C ASP A 135 -10.12 20.94 -16.43
N ALA A 136 -9.19 20.55 -15.57
CA ALA A 136 -8.26 19.49 -15.84
C ALA A 136 -7.89 18.74 -14.58
N ILE A 137 -7.37 17.54 -14.79
CA ILE A 137 -6.57 16.88 -13.76
C ILE A 137 -5.09 17.01 -14.07
N GLU A 138 -4.33 17.08 -12.99
CA GLU A 138 -2.89 16.89 -13.01
C GLU A 138 -2.54 15.53 -12.42
N ILE A 139 -1.67 14.77 -13.07
CA ILE A 139 -1.12 13.52 -12.55
C ILE A 139 0.38 13.66 -12.40
N VAL A 140 0.86 13.49 -11.18
CA VAL A 140 2.29 13.51 -10.83
C VAL A 140 2.72 12.13 -10.38
N THR A 141 3.82 11.62 -10.92
CA THR A 141 4.33 10.29 -10.56
C THR A 141 5.83 10.29 -10.29
N ASP A 142 6.21 9.63 -9.21
CA ASP A 142 7.57 9.13 -8.96
C ASP A 142 7.60 7.66 -9.35
N ALA A 143 7.84 7.42 -10.64
CA ALA A 143 7.80 6.10 -11.24
C ALA A 143 8.92 5.17 -10.73
N LEU A 144 10.06 5.74 -10.34
CA LEU A 144 11.24 5.01 -9.85
C LEU A 144 11.23 4.84 -8.33
N ALA A 145 10.29 5.48 -7.64
CA ALA A 145 10.14 5.49 -6.20
C ALA A 145 11.42 5.95 -5.48
N ASP A 146 12.10 6.94 -6.07
CA ASP A 146 13.36 7.50 -5.57
C ASP A 146 13.16 8.48 -4.41
N GLY A 147 11.97 9.07 -4.30
CA GLY A 147 11.60 10.01 -3.26
C GLY A 147 12.47 11.27 -3.27
N PHE A 148 12.92 11.72 -4.44
CA PHE A 148 13.73 12.94 -4.58
C PHE A 148 12.87 14.22 -4.49
N ASP A 149 13.44 15.29 -3.96
CA ASP A 149 12.82 16.62 -4.05
C ASP A 149 13.09 17.22 -5.45
N ASN A 150 12.64 16.55 -6.51
CA ASN A 150 12.70 17.08 -7.88
C ASN A 150 11.42 17.86 -8.17
N ASN A 151 11.52 19.07 -8.75
CA ASN A 151 10.30 19.77 -9.18
C ASN A 151 9.71 19.09 -10.43
N THR A 152 8.51 18.54 -10.33
CA THR A 152 7.93 17.77 -11.44
C THR A 152 7.47 18.62 -12.62
N ASP A 153 7.30 19.93 -12.43
CA ASP A 153 7.00 20.86 -13.52
C ASP A 153 8.13 20.96 -14.57
N ASN A 154 9.37 20.64 -14.17
CA ASN A 154 10.55 20.82 -15.01
C ASN A 154 11.51 19.62 -15.04
N SER A 155 11.27 18.58 -14.23
CA SER A 155 12.22 17.47 -14.03
C SER A 155 12.48 16.66 -15.29
N LYS A 156 11.56 16.66 -16.27
CA LYS A 156 11.63 15.85 -17.49
C LYS A 156 12.06 14.42 -17.16
N ASP A 157 11.27 13.77 -16.33
CA ASP A 157 11.63 12.48 -15.76
C ASP A 157 11.94 11.43 -16.84
N PRO A 158 12.79 10.44 -16.54
CA PRO A 158 13.05 9.36 -17.47
C PRO A 158 11.74 8.67 -17.90
N VAL A 159 10.90 8.36 -16.91
CA VAL A 159 9.57 7.76 -17.04
C VAL A 159 8.64 8.36 -15.98
N GLY A 160 7.33 8.39 -16.25
CA GLY A 160 6.35 9.04 -15.39
C GLY A 160 6.38 10.56 -15.50
N GLY A 161 6.46 11.25 -14.36
CA GLY A 161 6.46 12.71 -14.28
C GLY A 161 5.06 13.32 -14.19
N HIS A 162 4.92 14.51 -14.77
CA HIS A 162 3.78 15.41 -14.58
C HIS A 162 2.98 15.61 -15.86
N SER A 163 1.75 15.12 -15.90
CA SER A 163 0.86 15.24 -17.07
C SER A 163 -0.46 15.90 -16.73
N TYR A 164 -1.08 16.52 -17.73
CA TYR A 164 -2.33 17.26 -17.60
C TYR A 164 -3.35 16.68 -18.57
N VAL A 165 -4.56 16.39 -18.09
CA VAL A 165 -5.67 15.88 -18.89
C VAL A 165 -6.91 16.73 -18.62
N ASN A 166 -7.41 17.45 -19.63
CA ASN A 166 -8.61 18.28 -19.46
C ASN A 166 -9.89 17.43 -19.30
N PHE A 167 -11.01 18.06 -18.93
CA PHE A 167 -12.29 17.37 -18.69
C PHE A 167 -12.81 16.55 -19.87
N GLN A 168 -12.36 16.87 -21.09
CA GLN A 168 -12.72 16.16 -22.33
C GLN A 168 -11.88 14.88 -22.54
N GLY A 169 -10.83 14.68 -21.74
CA GLY A 169 -9.87 13.59 -21.85
C GLY A 169 -8.69 13.89 -22.78
N ARG A 170 -8.50 15.15 -23.20
CA ARG A 170 -7.38 15.57 -24.07
C ARG A 170 -6.13 15.75 -23.22
N LEU A 171 -4.97 15.41 -23.78
CA LEU A 171 -3.70 15.46 -23.08
C LEU A 171 -2.90 16.70 -23.52
N SER A 172 -2.39 17.49 -22.57
CA SER A 172 -1.70 18.76 -22.86
C SER A 172 -0.51 18.63 -23.82
N ALA A 173 0.24 17.53 -23.70
CA ALA A 173 1.43 17.26 -24.48
C ALA A 173 1.15 16.74 -25.91
N TRP A 174 -0.13 16.58 -26.31
CA TRP A 174 -0.50 16.10 -27.64
C TRP A 174 -1.07 17.24 -28.48
N ASP A 175 -0.62 17.39 -29.73
CA ASP A 175 -1.21 18.32 -30.71
C ASP A 175 -2.12 17.51 -31.64
N GLU A 176 -3.44 17.70 -31.54
CA GLU A 176 -4.40 16.96 -32.36
C GLU A 176 -4.33 17.34 -33.84
N ASN A 177 -3.98 18.59 -34.16
CA ASN A 177 -3.90 19.06 -35.54
C ASN A 177 -2.68 18.48 -36.24
N ALA A 178 -1.56 18.39 -35.54
CA ALA A 178 -0.34 17.78 -36.04
C ALA A 178 -0.38 16.24 -35.97
N GLY A 179 -1.23 15.67 -35.12
CA GLY A 179 -1.26 14.23 -34.85
C GLY A 179 0.05 13.74 -34.24
N ALA A 180 0.69 14.57 -33.42
CA ALA A 180 2.02 14.34 -32.88
C ALA A 180 2.15 14.94 -31.46
N LYS A 181 3.22 14.56 -30.76
CA LYS A 181 3.59 15.21 -29.50
C LYS A 181 3.90 16.68 -29.75
N GLY A 182 3.37 17.56 -28.91
CA GLY A 182 3.67 18.98 -28.91
C GLY A 182 5.09 19.26 -28.38
N SER A 183 5.36 20.54 -28.09
CA SER A 183 6.64 20.97 -27.50
C SER A 183 6.78 20.59 -26.01
N GLN A 184 5.68 20.27 -25.34
CA GLN A 184 5.68 19.79 -23.97
C GLN A 184 6.02 18.31 -23.91
N ALA A 185 6.91 17.96 -22.99
CA ALA A 185 7.28 16.58 -22.70
C ALA A 185 7.34 16.40 -21.19
N TRP A 186 6.54 15.46 -20.68
CA TRP A 186 6.50 15.08 -19.26
C TRP A 186 7.49 13.96 -18.90
N ALA A 187 7.81 13.09 -19.86
CA ALA A 187 8.85 12.08 -19.75
C ALA A 187 9.73 12.03 -21.00
N ASN A 188 10.95 11.49 -20.88
CA ASN A 188 11.96 11.54 -21.94
C ASN A 188 12.48 10.18 -22.47
N GLU A 189 12.42 9.07 -21.71
CA GLU A 189 12.98 7.79 -22.15
C GLU A 189 12.04 7.00 -23.07
N VAL A 190 10.74 7.33 -23.03
CA VAL A 190 9.69 6.51 -23.65
C VAL A 190 8.92 7.33 -24.66
N ASP A 191 9.02 6.93 -25.93
CA ASP A 191 8.17 7.49 -26.99
C ASP A 191 6.75 6.95 -26.88
N TRP A 192 5.74 7.75 -27.22
CA TRP A 192 4.34 7.41 -26.98
C TRP A 192 3.39 8.07 -27.99
N LYS A 193 2.21 7.47 -28.14
CA LYS A 193 1.14 7.98 -28.98
C LYS A 193 -0.14 8.17 -28.19
N TYR A 194 -0.81 9.29 -28.43
CA TYR A 194 -2.17 9.50 -27.94
C TYR A 194 -3.19 8.78 -28.84
N GLY A 195 -4.29 8.32 -28.25
CA GLY A 195 -5.49 7.86 -28.96
C GLY A 195 -5.99 6.50 -28.48
N ALA A 196 -7.18 6.10 -28.94
CA ALA A 196 -7.87 4.90 -28.44
C ALA A 196 -7.08 3.59 -28.61
N SER A 197 -6.13 3.53 -29.54
CA SER A 197 -5.18 2.40 -29.71
C SER A 197 -3.73 2.74 -29.30
N GLY A 198 -3.52 3.96 -28.82
CA GLY A 198 -2.23 4.46 -28.36
C GLY A 198 -1.90 4.05 -26.93
N ASP A 199 -0.81 4.64 -26.44
CA ASP A 199 -0.28 4.41 -25.10
C ASP A 199 -1.02 5.21 -24.06
N VAL A 200 -1.41 6.43 -24.42
CA VAL A 200 -2.19 7.32 -23.58
C VAL A 200 -3.51 7.61 -24.28
N PHE A 201 -4.60 7.57 -23.54
CA PHE A 201 -5.91 7.93 -24.04
C PHE A 201 -6.75 8.46 -22.90
N GLY A 202 -7.53 9.49 -23.18
CA GLY A 202 -8.54 9.98 -22.27
C GLY A 202 -9.85 10.21 -23.00
N LYS A 203 -10.94 10.14 -22.25
CA LYS A 203 -12.26 10.53 -22.72
C LYS A 203 -13.08 11.04 -21.54
N GLY A 204 -13.71 12.19 -21.71
CA GLY A 204 -14.59 12.75 -20.72
C GLY A 204 -15.62 13.68 -21.33
N ALA A 205 -16.53 14.13 -20.48
CA ALA A 205 -17.59 15.06 -20.84
C ALA A 205 -18.17 15.75 -19.60
N ALA A 206 -18.77 16.92 -19.82
CA ALA A 206 -19.64 17.53 -18.84
C ALA A 206 -20.85 16.61 -18.55
N VAL A 207 -21.24 16.56 -17.28
CA VAL A 207 -22.42 15.87 -16.79
C VAL A 207 -23.23 16.83 -15.92
N THR A 208 -24.37 16.38 -15.39
CA THR A 208 -25.12 17.22 -14.45
C THR A 208 -24.31 17.46 -13.17
N GLY A 209 -24.00 18.73 -12.90
CA GLY A 209 -23.31 19.19 -11.69
C GLY A 209 -21.79 18.97 -11.70
N GLY A 210 -21.16 18.94 -12.87
CA GLY A 210 -19.71 18.87 -13.04
C GLY A 210 -19.33 18.08 -14.29
N TRP A 211 -18.28 17.28 -14.20
CA TRP A 211 -17.78 16.46 -15.30
C TRP A 211 -17.27 15.10 -14.84
N GLN A 212 -17.11 14.19 -15.78
CA GLN A 212 -16.47 12.90 -15.52
C GLN A 212 -15.54 12.55 -16.68
N MET A 213 -14.46 11.86 -16.37
CA MET A 213 -13.41 11.52 -17.32
C MET A 213 -12.75 10.21 -16.92
N GLU A 214 -12.30 9.46 -17.92
CA GLU A 214 -11.40 8.34 -17.74
C GLU A 214 -10.14 8.54 -18.58
N ALA A 215 -8.99 8.23 -18.00
CA ALA A 215 -7.70 8.22 -18.66
C ALA A 215 -7.01 6.87 -18.46
N ARG A 216 -6.33 6.38 -19.49
CA ARG A 216 -5.48 5.19 -19.44
C ARG A 216 -4.07 5.53 -19.91
N PHE A 217 -3.10 4.95 -19.21
CA PHE A 217 -1.68 5.14 -19.47
C PHE A 217 -1.01 3.77 -19.56
N HIS A 218 -0.37 3.48 -20.69
CA HIS A 218 0.37 2.24 -20.85
C HIS A 218 1.51 2.23 -19.83
N LYS A 219 1.69 1.12 -19.10
CA LYS A 219 2.66 1.01 -18.00
C LYS A 219 4.09 1.31 -18.41
N ARG A 220 4.44 1.01 -19.66
CA ARG A 220 5.73 1.41 -20.25
C ARG A 220 6.04 2.90 -20.09
N MET A 221 5.03 3.77 -19.93
CA MET A 221 5.24 5.19 -19.63
C MET A 221 5.86 5.44 -18.25
N PHE A 222 5.78 4.47 -17.35
CA PHE A 222 6.30 4.51 -15.98
C PHE A 222 7.39 3.46 -15.74
N GLU A 223 7.73 2.63 -16.74
CA GLU A 223 8.72 1.55 -16.60
C GLU A 223 9.97 1.89 -17.40
N SER A 224 11.06 2.21 -16.70
CA SER A 224 12.33 2.49 -17.36
C SER A 224 12.90 1.18 -17.95
N PRO A 225 13.36 1.19 -19.21
CA PRO A 225 14.05 0.06 -19.81
C PRO A 225 15.33 -0.35 -19.07
N THR A 226 15.91 0.56 -18.26
CA THR A 226 17.21 0.34 -17.60
C THR A 226 17.10 0.19 -16.08
N ALA A 227 16.11 0.81 -15.43
CA ALA A 227 15.91 0.67 -13.98
C ALA A 227 15.25 -0.65 -13.58
N GLY A 228 14.65 -1.38 -14.54
CA GLY A 228 14.04 -2.70 -14.30
C GLY A 228 12.75 -2.65 -13.49
N ASN A 229 12.22 -1.47 -13.19
CA ASN A 229 10.96 -1.30 -12.47
C ASN A 229 9.76 -1.81 -13.29
N LYS A 230 8.81 -2.44 -12.60
CA LYS A 230 7.60 -3.02 -13.21
C LYS A 230 6.39 -2.76 -12.32
N LEU A 231 5.36 -2.12 -12.88
CA LEU A 231 4.17 -1.69 -12.14
C LEU A 231 3.18 -2.84 -11.91
N ARG A 232 3.57 -3.81 -11.07
CA ARG A 232 2.77 -4.96 -10.66
C ARG A 232 3.31 -5.57 -9.37
N ASN A 233 2.55 -6.47 -8.77
CA ASN A 233 3.03 -7.39 -7.73
C ASN A 233 3.66 -6.67 -6.53
N GLY A 234 2.97 -5.68 -5.98
CA GLY A 234 3.42 -4.94 -4.81
C GLY A 234 4.48 -3.88 -5.12
N TYR A 235 4.71 -3.57 -6.40
CA TYR A 235 5.50 -2.41 -6.78
C TYR A 235 4.88 -1.15 -6.18
N ARG A 236 5.75 -0.29 -5.64
CA ARG A 236 5.38 0.98 -5.02
C ARG A 236 5.78 2.10 -5.95
N MET A 237 4.88 3.05 -6.18
CA MET A 237 5.12 4.23 -7.00
C MET A 237 4.64 5.45 -6.24
N GLY A 238 5.38 6.57 -6.30
CA GLY A 238 4.82 7.84 -5.85
C GLY A 238 3.77 8.31 -6.83
N PHE A 239 2.63 8.77 -6.33
CA PHE A 239 1.49 9.18 -7.13
C PHE A 239 0.78 10.35 -6.47
N ASN A 240 0.42 11.33 -7.27
CA ASN A 240 -0.45 12.42 -6.87
C ASN A 240 -1.43 12.72 -7.99
N ILE A 241 -2.58 13.25 -7.59
CA ILE A 241 -3.58 13.76 -8.52
C ILE A 241 -4.12 15.07 -7.99
N GLY A 242 -4.17 16.07 -8.87
CA GLY A 242 -4.79 17.36 -8.61
C GLY A 242 -5.90 17.68 -9.58
N LEU A 243 -6.65 18.71 -9.26
CA LEU A 243 -7.65 19.30 -10.14
C LEU A 243 -7.39 20.80 -10.26
N ASP A 244 -7.52 21.27 -11.49
CA ASP A 244 -7.55 22.66 -11.92
C ASP A 244 -8.98 23.01 -12.32
N ASP A 245 -9.41 24.21 -11.96
CA ASP A 245 -10.81 24.67 -11.99
C ASP A 245 -10.90 26.00 -12.75
N ASP A 246 -11.82 26.11 -13.71
CA ASP A 246 -11.97 27.31 -14.57
C ASP A 246 -13.43 27.81 -14.70
N ASP A 247 -13.73 28.88 -13.96
CA ASP A 247 -15.04 29.55 -13.91
C ASP A 247 -15.23 30.64 -14.97
N LYS A 248 -14.30 30.77 -15.92
CA LYS A 248 -14.29 31.84 -16.92
C LYS A 248 -14.23 33.22 -16.28
N LYS A 249 -13.48 33.40 -15.19
CA LYS A 249 -13.24 34.74 -14.62
C LYS A 249 -11.93 35.37 -15.05
N GLY A 250 -11.03 34.59 -15.64
CA GLY A 250 -9.74 35.06 -16.09
C GLY A 250 -9.71 35.90 -17.37
N PRO A 251 -8.51 36.15 -17.91
CA PRO A 251 -8.28 36.94 -19.11
C PRO A 251 -8.49 36.20 -20.45
N GLY A 252 -8.77 34.90 -20.41
CA GLY A 252 -8.91 33.95 -21.51
C GLY A 252 -10.06 34.30 -22.46
N ALA A 253 -10.23 33.47 -23.48
CA ALA A 253 -11.13 33.79 -24.60
C ALA A 253 -12.59 33.95 -24.16
N ASN A 254 -13.02 33.15 -23.17
CA ASN A 254 -14.36 33.18 -22.60
C ASN A 254 -14.43 33.88 -21.24
N GLY A 255 -13.30 34.38 -20.72
CA GLY A 255 -13.19 34.96 -19.39
C GLY A 255 -13.81 36.36 -19.23
N ASP A 256 -14.37 36.65 -18.06
CA ASP A 256 -14.95 37.95 -17.71
C ASP A 256 -13.93 38.98 -17.17
N LYS A 257 -12.68 38.56 -16.98
CA LYS A 257 -11.52 39.36 -16.53
C LYS A 257 -11.62 39.91 -15.11
N SER A 258 -12.48 39.32 -14.28
CA SER A 258 -12.55 39.64 -12.86
C SER A 258 -11.45 38.97 -12.03
N ARG A 259 -10.76 37.96 -12.57
CA ARG A 259 -9.58 37.29 -11.99
C ARG A 259 -8.32 37.50 -12.82
N SER A 260 -7.18 37.24 -12.18
CA SER A 260 -5.84 37.42 -12.75
C SER A 260 -5.41 36.29 -13.69
N GLN A 261 -6.01 35.11 -13.54
CA GLN A 261 -5.78 33.90 -14.35
C GLN A 261 -7.12 33.27 -14.70
N ASP A 262 -7.12 32.42 -15.73
CA ASP A 262 -8.24 31.54 -16.09
C ASP A 262 -8.39 30.38 -15.10
N LEU A 263 -7.36 30.11 -14.29
CA LEU A 263 -7.41 29.19 -13.17
C LEU A 263 -8.01 29.86 -11.93
N GLU A 264 -9.09 29.33 -11.39
CA GLU A 264 -9.70 29.78 -10.13
C GLU A 264 -9.03 29.13 -8.93
N ILE A 265 -8.81 27.82 -8.97
CA ILE A 265 -8.13 27.09 -7.90
C ILE A 265 -7.41 25.87 -8.45
N GLN A 266 -6.24 25.59 -7.87
CA GLN A 266 -5.51 24.35 -8.06
C GLN A 266 -5.27 23.66 -6.71
N TYR A 267 -5.52 22.35 -6.64
CA TYR A 267 -5.38 21.58 -5.41
C TYR A 267 -5.09 20.09 -5.67
N PHE A 268 -4.45 19.44 -4.70
CA PHE A 268 -3.92 18.08 -4.83
C PHE A 268 -4.35 17.17 -3.69
N TRP A 269 -4.52 15.89 -4.00
CA TRP A 269 -4.80 14.84 -3.01
C TRP A 269 -3.69 14.72 -1.95
N ALA A 270 -2.43 14.83 -2.35
CA ALA A 270 -1.29 14.67 -1.47
C ALA A 270 -0.29 15.82 -1.60
N ASN A 271 0.34 16.18 -0.48
CA ASN A 271 1.59 16.93 -0.44
C ASN A 271 2.29 16.58 0.88
N ARG A 272 3.09 15.51 0.85
CA ARG A 272 3.82 15.02 2.02
C ARG A 272 4.98 15.93 2.36
N GLN A 273 5.29 15.99 3.65
CA GLN A 273 6.53 16.61 4.11
C GLN A 273 7.74 15.88 3.53
N ARG A 274 8.76 16.64 3.14
CA ARG A 274 9.97 16.14 2.50
C ARG A 274 11.19 16.96 2.89
N TYR A 275 12.38 16.40 2.69
CA TYR A 275 13.62 17.13 2.89
C TYR A 275 13.95 17.93 1.63
N LYS A 276 13.95 19.26 1.76
CA LYS A 276 14.18 20.15 0.62
C LYS A 276 15.59 19.98 0.04
N GLY A 277 15.72 19.95 -1.28
CA GLY A 277 16.99 19.88 -1.99
C GLY A 277 17.69 18.52 -1.91
N VAL A 278 17.01 17.48 -1.44
CA VAL A 278 17.52 16.10 -1.49
C VAL A 278 17.13 15.50 -2.85
N ASP A 279 17.96 15.74 -3.85
CA ASP A 279 17.81 15.25 -5.21
C ASP A 279 18.95 14.29 -5.60
N ALA A 280 18.91 13.79 -6.84
CA ALA A 280 19.91 12.86 -7.36
C ALA A 280 21.33 13.45 -7.35
N ASP A 281 21.47 14.75 -7.64
CA ASP A 281 22.76 15.44 -7.69
C ASP A 281 23.35 15.59 -6.28
N TYR A 282 22.53 16.00 -5.32
CA TYR A 282 22.92 16.04 -3.91
C TYR A 282 23.36 14.66 -3.43
N LEU A 283 22.55 13.62 -3.66
CA LEU A 283 22.91 12.26 -3.26
C LEU A 283 24.19 11.76 -3.95
N ALA A 284 24.50 12.21 -5.17
CA ALA A 284 25.76 11.85 -5.84
C ALA A 284 26.99 12.41 -5.11
N THR A 285 26.84 13.49 -4.32
CA THR A 285 27.94 14.08 -3.54
C THR A 285 28.26 13.32 -2.24
N LEU A 286 27.30 12.53 -1.74
CA LEU A 286 27.43 11.85 -0.45
C LEU A 286 28.24 10.55 -0.54
N SER A 287 29.00 10.26 0.53
CA SER A 287 29.66 8.97 0.69
C SER A 287 28.62 7.86 0.94
N ALA A 288 29.04 6.59 0.83
CA ALA A 288 28.16 5.47 1.15
C ALA A 288 27.75 5.46 2.64
N GLU A 289 28.62 5.94 3.53
CA GLU A 289 28.35 6.06 4.96
C GLU A 289 27.32 7.17 5.23
N ASP A 290 27.46 8.33 4.59
CA ASP A 290 26.50 9.43 4.72
C ASP A 290 25.10 9.06 4.19
N LYS A 291 25.03 8.27 3.11
CA LYS A 291 23.78 7.74 2.58
C LYS A 291 23.14 6.74 3.53
N ALA A 292 23.94 5.87 4.13
CA ALA A 292 23.45 4.92 5.13
C ALA A 292 22.93 5.65 6.37
N ALA A 293 23.61 6.73 6.79
CA ALA A 293 23.20 7.57 7.92
C ALA A 293 22.02 8.49 7.63
N GLN A 294 21.75 8.75 6.34
CA GLN A 294 20.76 9.72 5.89
C GLN A 294 21.00 11.12 6.49
N VAL A 295 22.24 11.61 6.39
CA VAL A 295 22.71 12.85 7.06
C VAL A 295 21.85 14.09 6.80
N TRP A 296 21.18 14.16 5.66
CA TRP A 296 20.23 15.23 5.32
C TRP A 296 19.06 15.32 6.30
N ARG A 297 18.70 14.22 6.97
CA ARG A 297 17.59 14.21 7.93
C ARG A 297 17.87 15.01 9.20
N THR A 298 19.15 15.15 9.54
CA THR A 298 19.61 15.96 10.68
C THR A 298 20.10 17.35 10.29
N ASP A 299 20.36 17.58 8.99
CA ASP A 299 20.78 18.87 8.46
C ASP A 299 19.57 19.77 8.17
N ALA A 300 18.89 20.21 9.23
CA ALA A 300 17.70 21.05 9.09
C ALA A 300 18.00 22.46 8.53
N GLU A 301 19.28 22.88 8.49
CA GLU A 301 19.68 24.16 7.93
C GLU A 301 19.68 24.13 6.40
N ASN A 302 20.28 23.11 5.80
CA ASN A 302 20.36 22.99 4.33
C ASN A 302 19.21 22.15 3.74
N HIS A 303 18.67 21.21 4.51
CA HIS A 303 17.64 20.27 4.10
C HIS A 303 16.47 20.28 5.10
N PRO A 304 15.75 21.40 5.26
CA PRO A 304 14.61 21.45 6.16
C PRO A 304 13.50 20.48 5.72
N PHE A 305 12.80 19.89 6.70
CA PHE A 305 11.66 19.01 6.47
C PHE A 305 10.37 19.83 6.35
N ILE A 306 9.88 20.01 5.12
CA ILE A 306 8.85 21.01 4.80
C ILE A 306 7.74 20.47 3.91
N ILE A 307 6.63 21.19 3.88
CA ILE A 307 5.69 21.24 2.75
C ILE A 307 5.95 22.57 2.04
N ASP A 308 6.13 22.53 0.73
CA ASP A 308 6.34 23.74 -0.08
C ASP A 308 4.99 24.31 -0.53
N GLY A 309 4.75 25.59 -0.24
CA GLY A 309 3.52 26.31 -0.56
C GLY A 309 3.46 26.88 -1.99
N ASN A 310 4.59 26.97 -2.69
CA ASN A 310 4.73 27.73 -3.95
C ASN A 310 4.63 26.87 -5.22
N GLY A 311 3.96 25.72 -5.16
CA GLY A 311 3.68 24.92 -6.36
C GLY A 311 4.73 23.92 -6.75
N ARG A 312 5.78 23.75 -5.95
CA ARG A 312 6.72 22.63 -6.15
C ARG A 312 6.07 21.33 -5.67
N LEU A 313 5.33 20.68 -6.56
CA LEU A 313 5.09 19.26 -6.46
C LEU A 313 6.40 18.54 -6.76
N SER A 314 6.74 17.60 -5.89
CA SER A 314 7.97 16.82 -6.04
C SER A 314 7.68 15.37 -5.84
N HIS A 315 8.56 14.51 -6.36
CA HIS A 315 8.49 13.07 -6.13
C HIS A 315 8.36 12.74 -4.64
N ALA A 316 9.21 13.34 -3.80
CA ALA A 316 9.18 13.18 -2.34
C ALA A 316 7.90 13.69 -1.66
N GLY A 317 7.19 14.63 -2.29
CA GLY A 317 5.92 15.17 -1.80
C GLY A 317 4.69 14.40 -2.26
N THR A 318 4.81 13.43 -3.17
CA THR A 318 3.67 12.65 -3.65
C THR A 318 3.06 11.75 -2.56
N GLY A 319 1.82 11.32 -2.78
CA GLY A 319 1.29 10.13 -2.10
C GLY A 319 1.98 8.86 -2.62
N GLU A 320 1.57 7.70 -2.13
CA GLU A 320 2.08 6.41 -2.59
C GLU A 320 0.94 5.52 -3.06
N ILE A 321 1.20 4.77 -4.13
CA ILE A 321 0.33 3.70 -4.57
C ILE A 321 1.08 2.38 -4.66
N ILE A 322 0.42 1.29 -4.30
CA ILE A 322 0.97 -0.07 -4.34
C ILE A 322 0.14 -0.92 -5.30
N PHE A 323 0.79 -1.46 -6.33
CA PHE A 323 0.13 -2.22 -7.39
C PHE A 323 -0.28 -3.61 -6.92
N GLY A 324 -1.51 -4.00 -7.22
CA GLY A 324 -2.06 -5.32 -6.98
C GLY A 324 -1.26 -6.44 -7.65
N TYR A 325 -1.39 -7.64 -7.08
CA TYR A 325 -0.76 -8.85 -7.60
C TYR A 325 -1.58 -9.47 -8.73
N ASP A 326 -0.89 -10.16 -9.64
CA ASP A 326 -1.51 -11.02 -10.64
C ASP A 326 -2.38 -12.08 -9.95
N GLU A 327 -3.51 -12.45 -10.56
CA GLU A 327 -4.54 -13.29 -9.92
C GLU A 327 -3.99 -14.64 -9.40
N ASN A 328 -3.07 -15.26 -10.14
CA ASN A 328 -2.41 -16.51 -9.76
C ASN A 328 -1.37 -16.35 -8.64
N GLN A 329 -1.01 -15.12 -8.29
CA GLN A 329 -0.07 -14.77 -7.23
C GLN A 329 -0.76 -14.13 -6.02
N LYS A 330 -2.06 -13.84 -6.10
CA LYS A 330 -2.83 -13.37 -4.96
C LYS A 330 -2.85 -14.40 -3.83
N SER A 331 -2.95 -13.88 -2.63
CA SER A 331 -3.26 -14.63 -1.41
C SER A 331 -4.68 -14.32 -0.97
N SER A 332 -5.11 -15.03 0.05
CA SER A 332 -6.42 -14.86 0.66
C SER A 332 -6.28 -15.08 2.15
N GLY A 333 -7.11 -14.39 2.92
CA GLY A 333 -7.15 -14.53 4.37
C GLY A 333 -7.42 -13.18 5.01
N LYS A 334 -7.86 -13.22 6.25
CA LYS A 334 -8.22 -12.07 7.07
C LYS A 334 -7.11 -11.79 8.06
N VAL A 335 -6.45 -10.64 7.90
CA VAL A 335 -5.37 -10.18 8.77
C VAL A 335 -5.92 -9.12 9.70
N LEU A 336 -5.83 -9.34 11.01
CA LEU A 336 -5.95 -8.26 11.98
C LEU A 336 -4.60 -7.57 12.11
N PHE A 337 -4.47 -6.36 11.55
CA PHE A 337 -3.26 -5.55 11.64
C PHE A 337 -3.36 -4.66 12.88
N MET A 338 -2.58 -4.99 13.92
CA MET A 338 -2.51 -4.22 15.15
C MET A 338 -1.48 -3.10 15.02
N THR A 339 -1.90 -1.87 15.28
CA THR A 339 -1.13 -0.62 15.13
C THR A 339 -1.37 0.30 16.34
N SER A 340 -0.51 1.30 16.54
CA SER A 340 -0.73 2.31 17.60
C SER A 340 -1.84 3.31 17.28
N SER A 341 -2.25 3.44 16.02
CA SER A 341 -3.29 4.36 15.59
C SER A 341 -4.10 3.77 14.44
N SER A 342 -5.37 3.43 14.67
CA SER A 342 -6.22 2.85 13.62
C SER A 342 -6.78 3.89 12.65
N ALA A 343 -7.00 5.13 13.12
CA ALA A 343 -7.54 6.21 12.30
C ALA A 343 -6.48 6.88 11.42
N SER A 344 -5.22 6.87 11.85
CA SER A 344 -4.10 7.38 11.08
C SER A 344 -2.85 6.55 11.41
N PRO A 345 -2.70 5.34 10.82
CA PRO A 345 -1.50 4.53 11.01
C PRO A 345 -0.24 5.30 10.60
N ILE A 346 0.86 5.06 11.32
CA ILE A 346 2.10 5.83 11.21
C ILE A 346 3.25 4.99 10.64
N ASN A 347 4.36 5.66 10.31
CA ASN A 347 5.58 5.00 9.83
C ASN A 347 5.32 4.09 8.62
N SER A 348 5.73 2.82 8.70
CA SER A 348 5.52 1.81 7.65
C SER A 348 4.09 1.26 7.59
N ASP A 349 3.26 1.46 8.61
CA ASP A 349 1.97 0.78 8.71
C ASP A 349 1.04 1.03 7.51
N PRO A 350 0.84 2.28 7.04
CA PRO A 350 0.01 2.52 5.85
C PRO A 350 0.46 1.71 4.63
N ALA A 351 1.77 1.66 4.40
CA ALA A 351 2.35 0.95 3.27
C ALA A 351 2.31 -0.58 3.46
N LEU A 352 2.53 -1.08 4.67
CA LEU A 352 2.35 -2.50 4.98
C LEU A 352 0.90 -2.93 4.78
N ILE A 353 -0.07 -2.17 5.29
CA ILE A 353 -1.50 -2.43 5.09
C ILE A 353 -1.84 -2.48 3.60
N ALA A 354 -1.41 -1.48 2.83
CA ALA A 354 -1.65 -1.43 1.39
C ALA A 354 -0.95 -2.58 0.65
N LEU A 355 0.25 -3.01 1.06
CA LEU A 355 0.93 -4.17 0.49
C LEU A 355 0.17 -5.48 0.76
N LEU A 356 -0.35 -5.66 1.97
CA LEU A 356 -1.16 -6.83 2.32
C LEU A 356 -2.46 -6.87 1.51
N GLN A 357 -3.13 -5.73 1.37
CA GLN A 357 -4.30 -5.59 0.51
C GLN A 357 -3.94 -5.88 -0.96
N ALA A 358 -2.80 -5.38 -1.45
CA ALA A 358 -2.34 -5.58 -2.82
C ALA A 358 -2.09 -7.06 -3.11
N LYS A 359 -1.56 -7.77 -2.10
CA LYS A 359 -1.37 -9.22 -2.13
C LYS A 359 -2.69 -9.99 -2.14
N GLY A 360 -3.80 -9.41 -1.69
CA GLY A 360 -5.14 -10.01 -1.71
C GLY A 360 -5.72 -10.33 -0.32
N TYR A 361 -5.03 -9.98 0.76
CA TYR A 361 -5.58 -10.15 2.11
C TYR A 361 -6.69 -9.14 2.38
N THR A 362 -7.69 -9.56 3.15
CA THR A 362 -8.61 -8.62 3.80
C THR A 362 -7.96 -8.15 5.10
N VAL A 363 -7.65 -6.86 5.18
CA VAL A 363 -6.98 -6.29 6.35
C VAL A 363 -7.99 -5.54 7.22
N THR A 364 -8.08 -5.92 8.49
CA THR A 364 -8.81 -5.17 9.53
C THR A 364 -7.77 -4.45 10.38
N VAL A 365 -7.78 -3.13 10.39
CA VAL A 365 -6.86 -2.33 11.22
C VAL A 365 -7.44 -2.22 12.63
N PHE A 366 -6.63 -2.50 13.64
CA PHE A 366 -7.02 -2.45 15.05
C PHE A 366 -6.01 -1.64 15.85
N GLN A 367 -6.50 -0.70 16.66
CA GLN A 367 -5.64 0.09 17.54
C GLN A 367 -5.39 -0.65 18.86
N SER A 368 -4.12 -0.87 19.20
CA SER A 368 -3.74 -1.48 20.48
C SER A 368 -3.92 -0.52 21.67
N GLY A 369 -3.78 -1.03 22.90
CA GLY A 369 -3.91 -0.23 24.13
C GLY A 369 -5.33 -0.08 24.67
N GLY A 370 -6.34 -0.63 23.97
CA GLY A 370 -7.69 -0.82 24.49
C GLY A 370 -7.78 -1.92 25.56
N SER A 371 -8.99 -2.26 25.98
CA SER A 371 -9.18 -3.32 26.98
C SER A 371 -8.79 -4.71 26.43
N PRO A 372 -8.30 -5.64 27.26
CA PRO A 372 -8.02 -7.01 26.83
C PRO A 372 -9.23 -7.74 26.22
N THR A 373 -10.45 -7.40 26.65
CA THR A 373 -11.68 -7.96 26.09
C THR A 373 -11.91 -7.50 24.65
N GLU A 374 -11.71 -6.22 24.36
CA GLU A 374 -11.86 -5.68 23.00
C GLU A 374 -10.87 -6.34 22.04
N MET A 375 -9.61 -6.52 22.47
CA MET A 375 -8.60 -7.20 21.68
C MET A 375 -8.95 -8.66 21.39
N ARG A 376 -9.39 -9.41 22.42
CA ARG A 376 -9.86 -10.80 22.23
C ARG A 376 -11.07 -10.90 21.31
N ASN A 377 -11.96 -9.91 21.33
CA ASN A 377 -13.10 -9.86 20.43
C ASN A 377 -12.66 -9.52 18.99
N ALA A 378 -11.68 -8.64 18.82
CA ALA A 378 -11.20 -8.21 17.51
C ALA A 378 -10.56 -9.35 16.70
N ILE A 379 -9.94 -10.33 17.37
CA ILE A 379 -9.34 -11.49 16.70
C ILE A 379 -10.39 -12.50 16.21
N VAL A 380 -11.64 -12.44 16.68
CA VAL A 380 -12.67 -13.42 16.30
C VAL A 380 -12.98 -13.32 14.81
N GLY A 381 -12.84 -14.45 14.11
CA GLY A 381 -13.11 -14.54 12.67
C GLY A 381 -11.98 -14.04 11.76
N GLN A 382 -10.81 -13.74 12.35
CA GLN A 382 -9.56 -13.44 11.65
C GLN A 382 -8.75 -14.74 11.46
N ASP A 383 -7.91 -14.79 10.43
CA ASP A 383 -7.05 -15.95 10.14
C ASP A 383 -5.66 -15.80 10.76
N VAL A 384 -5.19 -14.56 10.96
CA VAL A 384 -3.90 -14.24 11.59
C VAL A 384 -3.95 -12.85 12.22
N VAL A 385 -3.20 -12.67 13.30
CA VAL A 385 -2.88 -11.37 13.89
C VAL A 385 -1.47 -10.96 13.48
N PHE A 386 -1.32 -9.75 12.95
CA PHE A 386 -0.03 -9.11 12.71
C PHE A 386 0.15 -7.96 13.68
N ILE A 387 1.14 -8.05 14.56
CA ILE A 387 1.50 -7.00 15.51
C ILE A 387 2.62 -6.15 14.88
N SER A 388 2.34 -4.88 14.62
CA SER A 388 3.33 -3.93 14.09
C SER A 388 4.29 -3.43 15.17
N GLU A 389 5.52 -3.08 14.76
CA GLU A 389 6.50 -2.30 15.56
C GLU A 389 5.99 -0.93 16.00
N THR A 390 4.88 -0.42 15.45
CA THR A 390 4.37 0.89 15.86
C THR A 390 3.71 0.87 17.24
N ILE A 391 3.45 -0.31 17.82
CA ILE A 391 2.85 -0.44 19.14
C ILE A 391 3.93 -0.51 20.22
N GLY A 392 3.66 0.00 21.42
CA GLY A 392 4.46 -0.38 22.59
C GLY A 392 4.08 -1.78 23.06
N SER A 393 5.04 -2.61 23.48
CA SER A 393 4.79 -3.98 23.96
C SER A 393 3.73 -4.03 25.07
N GLY A 394 3.75 -3.07 26.00
CA GLY A 394 2.76 -2.94 27.07
C GLY A 394 1.30 -2.79 26.60
N SER A 395 1.07 -2.38 25.35
CA SER A 395 -0.28 -2.20 24.79
C SER A 395 -1.00 -3.50 24.41
N VAL A 396 -0.30 -4.64 24.49
CA VAL A 396 -0.83 -5.99 24.24
C VAL A 396 -0.67 -6.92 25.44
N LEU A 397 -0.44 -6.36 26.63
CA LEU A 397 -0.33 -7.12 27.87
C LEU A 397 -1.58 -6.96 28.74
N GLU A 398 -1.87 -7.99 29.52
CA GLU A 398 -2.86 -7.93 30.58
C GLU A 398 -2.48 -6.85 31.60
N PRO A 399 -3.47 -6.15 32.19
CA PRO A 399 -3.24 -5.31 33.35
C PRO A 399 -2.51 -6.10 34.44
N ILE A 400 -1.64 -5.42 35.18
CA ILE A 400 -0.89 -6.03 36.29
C ILE A 400 -1.89 -6.61 37.29
N GLY A 401 -1.89 -7.93 37.42
CA GLY A 401 -2.60 -8.65 38.47
C GLY A 401 -1.66 -9.07 39.61
N GLU A 402 -2.17 -9.89 40.52
CA GLU A 402 -1.36 -10.57 41.53
C GLU A 402 -1.18 -12.06 41.15
N PRO A 403 0.06 -12.58 41.01
CA PRO A 403 1.33 -11.87 41.14
C PRO A 403 1.60 -10.91 39.98
N ALA A 404 2.45 -9.91 40.20
CA ALA A 404 2.74 -8.79 39.30
C ALA A 404 3.54 -9.19 38.03
N VAL A 405 2.99 -10.09 37.23
CA VAL A 405 3.51 -10.47 35.92
C VAL A 405 2.46 -10.12 34.88
N GLN A 406 2.78 -9.17 34.00
CA GLN A 406 1.95 -8.84 32.86
C GLN A 406 2.08 -9.94 31.82
N LYS A 407 0.97 -10.61 31.48
CA LYS A 407 0.95 -11.68 30.48
C LYS A 407 0.49 -11.12 29.15
N PHE A 408 1.04 -11.62 28.06
CA PHE A 408 0.51 -11.33 26.72
C PHE A 408 -0.99 -11.71 26.60
N ILE A 409 -1.84 -10.76 26.15
CA ILE A 409 -3.31 -10.93 26.09
C ILE A 409 -3.72 -12.12 25.22
N LEU A 410 -3.01 -12.34 24.12
CA LEU A 410 -3.32 -13.40 23.15
C LEU A 410 -2.51 -14.68 23.38
N ARG A 411 -1.89 -14.85 24.55
CA ARG A 411 -1.09 -16.05 24.87
C ARG A 411 -1.82 -17.35 24.54
N ASP A 412 -3.06 -17.47 25.02
CA ASP A 412 -3.90 -18.68 24.88
C ASP A 412 -4.78 -18.67 23.61
N SER A 413 -4.61 -17.69 22.72
CA SER A 413 -5.39 -17.60 21.47
C SER A 413 -5.07 -18.75 20.53
N ASN A 414 -6.08 -19.46 20.02
CA ASN A 414 -5.90 -20.48 18.97
C ASN A 414 -5.77 -19.87 17.56
N ILE A 415 -5.46 -18.58 17.42
CA ILE A 415 -5.17 -17.92 16.14
C ILE A 415 -3.65 -17.69 16.04
N PRO A 416 -3.03 -17.88 14.85
CA PRO A 416 -1.65 -17.50 14.58
C PRO A 416 -1.36 -16.04 14.92
N VAL A 417 -0.21 -15.78 15.53
CA VAL A 417 0.26 -14.42 15.82
C VAL A 417 1.65 -14.24 15.23
N ILE A 418 1.80 -13.22 14.38
CA ILE A 418 3.08 -12.71 13.89
C ILE A 418 3.34 -11.41 14.63
N SER A 419 4.56 -11.23 15.15
CA SER A 419 4.96 -9.98 15.77
C SER A 419 6.24 -9.43 15.18
N ALA A 420 6.15 -8.19 14.70
CA ALA A 420 7.29 -7.34 14.45
C ALA A 420 7.73 -6.61 15.73
N GLU A 421 6.93 -6.55 16.80
CA GLU A 421 7.33 -5.91 18.06
C GLU A 421 8.18 -6.87 18.91
N ALA A 422 9.50 -6.67 18.95
CA ALA A 422 10.44 -7.56 19.64
C ALA A 422 10.34 -7.48 21.17
N TYR A 423 9.98 -6.33 21.75
CA TYR A 423 9.84 -6.16 23.20
C TYR A 423 8.58 -6.80 23.78
N MET A 424 7.75 -7.39 22.92
CA MET A 424 6.64 -8.20 23.35
C MET A 424 7.03 -9.67 23.45
N TRP A 425 8.10 -10.11 22.76
CA TRP A 425 8.45 -11.52 22.65
C TRP A 425 8.83 -12.13 24.00
N ASP A 426 9.52 -11.40 24.86
CA ASP A 426 9.82 -11.81 26.24
C ASP A 426 8.56 -11.85 27.11
N ASN A 427 7.71 -10.81 27.05
CA ASN A 427 6.45 -10.78 27.79
C ASN A 427 5.45 -11.87 27.34
N ALA A 428 5.63 -12.39 26.13
CA ALA A 428 4.88 -13.50 25.58
C ALA A 428 5.55 -14.87 25.76
N GLU A 429 6.72 -14.93 26.42
CA GLU A 429 7.51 -16.14 26.65
C GLU A 429 8.04 -16.78 25.34
N TRP A 430 8.12 -16.02 24.26
CA TRP A 430 8.64 -16.49 22.97
C TRP A 430 10.17 -16.48 22.95
N THR A 431 10.79 -15.65 23.78
CA THR A 431 12.24 -15.53 23.90
C THR A 431 12.66 -15.55 25.36
N GLU A 432 13.89 -15.99 25.61
CA GLU A 432 14.50 -15.94 26.94
C GLU A 432 14.48 -14.51 27.51
N HIS A 433 14.45 -14.41 28.83
CA HIS A 433 14.49 -13.16 29.58
C HIS A 433 15.03 -13.41 30.99
N PRO A 434 15.53 -12.37 31.70
CA PRO A 434 15.90 -12.52 33.10
C PRO A 434 14.67 -12.74 33.98
N ALA A 435 14.86 -13.35 35.15
CA ALA A 435 13.75 -13.74 36.04
C ALA A 435 12.92 -12.55 36.55
N ASP A 436 13.47 -11.34 36.54
CA ASP A 436 12.80 -10.10 36.93
C ASP A 436 12.16 -9.34 35.75
N PHE A 437 12.22 -9.91 34.54
CA PHE A 437 11.74 -9.29 33.29
C PHE A 437 12.37 -7.91 33.00
N SER A 438 13.57 -7.67 33.52
CA SER A 438 14.35 -6.50 33.10
C SER A 438 14.77 -6.62 31.62
N ASN A 439 14.91 -5.47 30.96
CA ASN A 439 15.37 -5.42 29.58
C ASN A 439 16.86 -5.82 29.49
N GLU A 440 17.13 -7.11 29.27
CA GLU A 440 18.47 -7.63 29.02
C GLU A 440 18.64 -8.01 27.54
N PHE A 441 19.29 -7.11 26.79
CA PHE A 441 19.42 -7.24 25.33
C PHE A 441 20.34 -8.38 24.88
N SER A 442 20.89 -9.15 25.82
CA SER A 442 21.59 -10.40 25.51
C SER A 442 20.61 -11.47 24.99
N PHE A 443 19.31 -11.35 25.28
CA PHE A 443 18.27 -12.32 24.91
C PHE A 443 17.40 -11.90 23.72
N PHE A 444 17.04 -10.63 23.63
CA PHE A 444 16.16 -10.10 22.57
C PHE A 444 16.44 -8.62 22.29
N GLY A 445 15.83 -8.07 21.25
CA GLY A 445 15.86 -6.65 20.93
C GLY A 445 16.04 -6.39 19.45
N ASN A 446 16.74 -5.30 19.11
CA ASN A 446 17.05 -4.91 17.73
C ASN A 446 18.55 -4.78 17.56
N THR A 447 19.09 -5.15 16.42
CA THR A 447 20.52 -4.96 16.13
C THR A 447 20.90 -3.47 16.15
N GLY A 448 22.10 -3.14 16.62
CA GLY A 448 22.65 -1.79 16.50
C GLY A 448 22.41 -0.87 17.67
N ARG A 449 22.01 -1.40 18.83
CA ARG A 449 21.89 -0.60 20.03
C ARG A 449 23.20 -0.54 20.81
N THR A 450 23.39 0.53 21.58
CA THR A 450 24.62 0.79 22.35
C THR A 450 24.53 0.45 23.83
N GLU A 451 23.39 -0.05 24.33
CA GLU A 451 23.26 -0.36 25.75
C GLU A 451 24.19 -1.53 26.14
N ASP A 452 24.79 -1.47 27.33
CA ASP A 452 25.85 -2.38 27.80
C ASP A 452 25.48 -3.88 27.82
N SER A 453 24.19 -4.22 27.69
CA SER A 453 23.70 -5.60 27.62
C SER A 453 23.59 -6.16 26.19
N GLN A 454 23.75 -5.36 25.14
CA GLN A 454 23.73 -5.85 23.76
C GLN A 454 25.07 -6.55 23.39
N PRO A 455 25.01 -7.76 22.80
CA PRO A 455 26.22 -8.46 22.36
C PRO A 455 26.98 -7.72 21.25
N ALA A 456 28.29 -7.52 21.42
CA ALA A 456 29.15 -6.79 20.47
C ALA A 456 29.24 -7.40 19.05
N SER A 457 28.81 -8.66 18.87
CA SER A 457 28.73 -9.31 17.56
C SER A 457 27.53 -8.83 16.73
N LEU A 458 26.51 -8.26 17.38
CA LEU A 458 25.39 -7.63 16.71
C LEU A 458 25.84 -6.27 16.22
N LYS A 459 26.04 -6.20 14.91
CA LYS A 459 26.39 -4.95 14.24
C LYS A 459 25.20 -4.01 14.24
N ASP A 460 25.46 -2.74 13.92
CA ASP A 460 24.43 -1.77 13.60
C ASP A 460 23.69 -2.11 12.29
N ALA A 461 23.08 -1.13 11.64
CA ALA A 461 22.33 -1.24 10.42
C ALA A 461 22.99 -2.19 9.39
N VAL A 462 22.24 -3.23 9.01
CA VAL A 462 22.63 -4.25 8.03
C VAL A 462 21.50 -4.44 7.03
N ASP A 463 21.82 -5.00 5.86
CA ASP A 463 20.86 -5.13 4.78
C ASP A 463 20.44 -6.58 4.48
N SER A 464 21.07 -7.55 5.15
CA SER A 464 21.00 -8.96 4.78
C SER A 464 20.82 -9.90 5.96
N LEU A 465 20.06 -10.97 5.74
CA LEU A 465 19.81 -12.06 6.69
C LEU A 465 20.38 -13.39 6.19
N TYR A 466 20.77 -14.26 7.11
CA TYR A 466 21.19 -15.62 6.81
C TYR A 466 20.01 -16.57 6.96
N ILE A 467 19.60 -17.19 5.86
CA ILE A 467 18.55 -18.21 5.85
C ILE A 467 19.11 -19.51 6.44
N ARG A 468 18.49 -19.97 7.52
CA ARG A 468 18.89 -21.17 8.29
C ARG A 468 18.11 -22.41 7.88
N ASN A 469 16.85 -22.24 7.49
CA ASN A 469 16.00 -23.32 7.02
C ASN A 469 15.41 -22.98 5.64
N ALA A 470 16.19 -23.19 4.59
CA ALA A 470 15.79 -22.90 3.21
C ALA A 470 14.65 -23.81 2.69
N ALA A 471 14.41 -24.95 3.35
CA ALA A 471 13.31 -25.85 3.02
C ALA A 471 11.97 -25.37 3.62
N HIS A 472 12.01 -24.50 4.62
CA HIS A 472 10.80 -23.98 5.25
C HIS A 472 9.99 -23.10 4.29
N PRO A 473 8.65 -23.20 4.24
CA PRO A 473 7.83 -22.41 3.32
C PRO A 473 8.05 -20.89 3.41
N MET A 474 8.34 -20.37 4.61
CA MET A 474 8.66 -18.95 4.81
C MET A 474 9.90 -18.49 4.04
N ALA A 475 10.90 -19.36 3.85
CA ALA A 475 12.14 -19.06 3.15
C ALA A 475 12.09 -19.37 1.64
N LYS A 476 10.92 -19.78 1.12
CA LYS A 476 10.78 -20.24 -0.25
C LYS A 476 11.17 -19.15 -1.26
N GLY A 477 12.09 -19.50 -2.16
CA GLY A 477 12.55 -18.63 -3.24
C GLY A 477 13.66 -17.66 -2.85
N LEU A 478 14.12 -17.70 -1.59
CA LEU A 478 15.18 -16.82 -1.11
C LEU A 478 16.57 -17.47 -1.22
N PRO A 479 17.62 -16.68 -1.47
CA PRO A 479 18.99 -17.17 -1.42
C PRO A 479 19.45 -17.43 0.04
N ALA A 480 20.54 -18.18 0.22
CA ALA A 480 21.06 -18.51 1.55
C ALA A 480 21.44 -17.29 2.40
N LYS A 481 21.84 -16.19 1.74
CA LYS A 481 21.99 -14.87 2.34
C LYS A 481 21.10 -13.91 1.56
N ALA A 482 19.96 -13.57 2.12
CA ALA A 482 18.94 -12.74 1.48
C ALA A 482 19.18 -11.27 1.82
N LYS A 483 19.32 -10.40 0.81
CA LYS A 483 19.37 -8.95 1.01
C LYS A 483 17.94 -8.47 1.17
N VAL A 484 17.51 -8.14 2.38
CA VAL A 484 16.12 -7.79 2.70
C VAL A 484 15.88 -6.28 2.80
N TYR A 485 16.93 -5.47 2.97
CA TYR A 485 16.83 -4.01 2.89
C TYR A 485 17.68 -3.39 1.76
N ASN A 486 17.17 -2.33 1.12
CA ASN A 486 17.89 -1.47 0.17
C ASN A 486 18.80 -0.47 0.89
N THR A 487 18.31 0.06 2.01
CA THR A 487 19.04 0.91 2.95
C THR A 487 19.29 0.08 4.21
N PRO A 488 20.55 -0.12 4.65
CA PRO A 488 20.84 -0.89 5.87
C PRO A 488 19.99 -0.41 7.04
N TYR A 489 19.47 -1.34 7.84
CA TYR A 489 18.57 -1.04 8.93
C TYR A 489 18.69 -2.06 10.07
N SER A 490 18.01 -1.80 11.20
CA SER A 490 18.00 -2.71 12.34
C SER A 490 17.15 -3.96 12.05
N PHE A 491 17.52 -5.09 12.65
CA PHE A 491 16.71 -6.31 12.66
C PHE A 491 16.30 -6.66 14.08
N ASN A 492 15.05 -7.09 14.25
CA ASN A 492 14.65 -7.74 15.50
C ASN A 492 15.43 -9.03 15.72
N TYR A 493 15.72 -9.36 16.96
CA TYR A 493 16.25 -10.67 17.30
C TYR A 493 15.72 -11.15 18.65
N GLY A 494 15.79 -12.47 18.83
CA GLY A 494 15.34 -13.13 20.04
C GLY A 494 15.97 -14.50 20.18
N LYS A 495 16.14 -14.97 21.42
CA LYS A 495 16.56 -16.34 21.74
C LYS A 495 15.34 -17.19 22.09
N PRO A 496 14.71 -17.87 21.12
CA PRO A 496 13.62 -18.78 21.42
C PRO A 496 14.12 -20.06 22.12
N SER A 497 13.19 -20.84 22.67
CA SER A 497 13.45 -22.17 23.19
C SER A 497 13.89 -23.13 22.06
N ALA A 498 14.41 -24.29 22.45
CA ALA A 498 14.87 -25.32 21.51
C ALA A 498 13.75 -25.93 20.64
N ASP A 499 12.47 -25.73 21.01
CA ASP A 499 11.34 -26.22 20.22
C ASP A 499 11.04 -25.34 19.01
N ALA A 500 11.50 -24.08 18.98
CA ALA A 500 11.24 -23.19 17.85
C ALA A 500 12.06 -23.56 16.61
N ASP A 501 11.42 -23.49 15.44
CA ASP A 501 12.11 -23.56 14.16
C ASP A 501 12.70 -22.18 13.80
N VAL A 502 14.03 -22.10 13.78
CA VAL A 502 14.76 -20.89 13.33
C VAL A 502 14.86 -20.88 11.81
N ILE A 503 14.27 -19.86 11.18
CA ILE A 503 14.21 -19.74 9.71
C ILE A 503 15.30 -18.81 9.18
N ALA A 504 15.52 -17.68 9.86
CA ALA A 504 16.56 -16.72 9.50
C ALA A 504 17.21 -16.13 10.75
N SER A 505 18.47 -15.70 10.61
CA SER A 505 19.24 -15.07 11.67
C SER A 505 20.07 -13.90 11.12
N THR A 506 20.35 -12.93 12.00
CA THR A 506 21.27 -11.82 11.73
C THR A 506 22.70 -12.31 11.50
N LEU A 507 23.11 -13.38 12.19
CA LEU A 507 24.46 -13.95 12.08
C LEU A 507 24.45 -15.29 11.37
N SER A 508 25.57 -15.62 10.73
CA SER A 508 25.71 -16.85 9.93
C SER A 508 25.76 -18.13 10.76
N ASP A 509 26.04 -18.03 12.06
CA ASP A 509 26.04 -19.16 12.98
C ASP A 509 24.62 -19.51 13.49
N GLY A 510 23.67 -18.58 13.39
CA GLY A 510 22.30 -18.73 13.85
C GLY A 510 22.05 -18.26 15.28
N THR A 511 23.05 -17.67 15.95
CA THR A 511 22.97 -17.34 17.40
C THR A 511 21.92 -16.28 17.73
N TYR A 512 21.54 -15.44 16.76
CA TYR A 512 20.51 -14.41 16.93
C TYR A 512 19.40 -14.56 15.89
N PRO A 513 18.46 -15.48 16.11
CA PRO A 513 17.27 -15.62 15.27
C PRO A 513 16.52 -14.31 15.13
N THR A 514 16.11 -14.01 13.90
CA THR A 514 15.32 -12.81 13.55
C THR A 514 13.96 -13.19 12.96
N LEU A 515 13.87 -14.41 12.43
CA LEU A 515 12.62 -15.05 12.02
C LEU A 515 12.62 -16.47 12.56
N PHE A 516 11.67 -16.77 13.43
CA PHE A 516 11.46 -18.07 14.03
C PHE A 516 9.97 -18.34 14.20
N VAL A 517 9.59 -19.61 14.31
CA VAL A 517 8.22 -20.01 14.57
C VAL A 517 8.18 -21.08 15.66
N TYR A 518 7.24 -20.93 16.58
CA TYR A 518 6.72 -22.07 17.33
C TYR A 518 5.46 -22.56 16.64
N GLU A 519 5.39 -23.85 16.37
CA GLU A 519 4.21 -24.55 15.92
C GLU A 519 3.25 -24.86 17.07
N LYS A 520 2.03 -25.27 16.70
CA LYS A 520 1.07 -25.76 17.67
C LYS A 520 1.61 -26.99 18.39
N GLY A 521 1.69 -26.92 19.72
CA GLY A 521 2.17 -28.01 20.58
C GLY A 521 3.60 -27.82 21.09
N ASP A 522 4.36 -26.93 20.48
CA ASP A 522 5.72 -26.59 20.90
C ASP A 522 5.74 -25.92 22.28
N LYS A 523 6.91 -25.94 22.92
CA LYS A 523 7.14 -25.33 24.22
C LYS A 523 7.77 -23.95 24.12
N LEU A 524 7.10 -22.97 24.72
CA LEU A 524 7.66 -21.65 25.01
C LEU A 524 8.77 -21.75 26.06
N VAL A 525 9.48 -20.64 26.32
CA VAL A 525 10.62 -20.64 27.26
C VAL A 525 10.24 -21.00 28.70
N ASP A 526 9.00 -20.66 29.11
CA ASP A 526 8.43 -21.07 30.39
C ASP A 526 7.88 -22.51 30.43
N GLY A 527 8.05 -23.26 29.34
CA GLY A 527 7.56 -24.64 29.20
C GLY A 527 6.05 -24.74 28.91
N SER A 528 5.35 -23.62 28.74
CA SER A 528 3.94 -23.64 28.35
C SER A 528 3.78 -24.04 26.89
N THR A 529 2.59 -24.55 26.54
CA THR A 529 2.32 -25.12 25.22
C THR A 529 1.71 -24.08 24.31
N VAL A 530 2.26 -23.98 23.10
CA VAL A 530 1.78 -23.06 22.08
C VAL A 530 0.43 -23.54 21.51
N PRO A 531 -0.66 -22.75 21.63
CA PRO A 531 -1.99 -23.17 21.17
C PRO A 531 -2.13 -23.13 19.64
N ASN A 532 -1.41 -22.22 18.98
CA ASN A 532 -1.27 -22.09 17.54
C ASN A 532 -0.03 -21.22 17.22
N LYS A 533 0.39 -21.12 15.96
CA LYS A 533 1.66 -20.50 15.52
C LYS A 533 1.99 -19.18 16.23
N ARG A 534 3.25 -19.04 16.63
CA ARG A 534 3.84 -17.83 17.25
C ARG A 534 5.11 -17.50 16.49
N ILE A 535 5.12 -16.36 15.80
CA ILE A 535 6.17 -16.03 14.84
C ILE A 535 6.79 -14.68 15.19
N GLY A 536 8.07 -14.69 15.57
CA GLY A 536 8.88 -13.47 15.65
C GLY A 536 9.36 -13.08 14.25
N LEU A 537 9.24 -11.80 13.88
CA LEU A 537 9.54 -11.28 12.55
C LEU A 537 10.69 -10.26 12.59
N PHE A 538 11.54 -10.28 11.56
CA PHE A 538 12.78 -9.49 11.48
C PHE A 538 12.59 -7.97 11.40
N PHE A 539 11.41 -7.50 11.00
CA PHE A 539 11.16 -6.12 10.62
C PHE A 539 11.21 -5.20 11.85
N GLY A 540 12.37 -4.56 12.08
CA GLY A 540 12.66 -3.85 13.33
C GLY A 540 12.29 -2.36 13.36
N GLN A 541 12.41 -1.74 14.54
CA GLN A 541 12.20 -0.31 14.82
C GLN A 541 13.47 0.55 14.67
N ALA A 542 13.29 1.87 14.87
CA ALA A 542 14.35 2.85 14.99
C ALA A 542 15.25 2.49 16.19
N ALA A 543 16.39 1.89 15.88
CA ALA A 543 17.37 1.44 16.88
C ALA A 543 18.81 1.46 16.36
N SER A 544 19.05 2.06 15.18
CA SER A 544 20.40 2.18 14.60
C SER A 544 21.11 3.43 15.11
N LEU A 545 22.42 3.34 15.39
CA LEU A 545 23.26 4.48 15.80
C LEU A 545 23.53 5.43 14.65
N VAL A 546 23.63 4.86 13.45
CA VAL A 546 23.90 5.60 12.22
C VAL A 546 22.60 6.12 11.60
N ALA A 547 21.47 5.41 11.76
CA ALA A 547 20.18 5.78 11.18
C ALA A 547 18.97 5.49 12.10
N ASN A 548 18.75 6.31 13.13
CA ASN A 548 17.67 6.12 14.10
C ASN A 548 16.29 6.64 13.63
N TRP A 549 15.86 6.26 12.43
CA TRP A 549 14.60 6.69 11.80
C TRP A 549 13.68 5.49 11.62
N ALA A 550 12.36 5.59 11.78
CA ALA A 550 11.47 4.44 11.59
C ALA A 550 11.65 3.79 10.20
N PRO A 551 11.53 2.45 10.09
CA PRO A 551 11.64 1.80 8.78
C PRO A 551 10.51 2.28 7.87
N GLU A 552 10.76 2.28 6.57
CA GLU A 552 9.75 2.49 5.54
C GLU A 552 9.63 1.23 4.68
N LEU A 553 8.45 0.96 4.11
CA LEU A 553 8.28 -0.16 3.18
C LEU A 553 9.27 -0.06 2.00
N GLY A 554 9.62 1.15 1.57
CA GLY A 554 10.63 1.40 0.53
C GLY A 554 12.02 0.88 0.88
N PHE A 555 12.31 0.67 2.16
CA PHE A 555 13.58 0.06 2.55
C PHE A 555 13.58 -1.42 2.24
N LEU A 556 12.44 -2.12 2.18
CA LEU A 556 12.44 -3.54 1.84
C LEU A 556 12.79 -3.79 0.37
N THR A 557 13.68 -4.74 0.14
CA THR A 557 13.88 -5.34 -1.18
C THR A 557 12.73 -6.28 -1.53
N GLU A 558 12.73 -6.79 -2.76
CA GLU A 558 11.81 -7.87 -3.16
C GLU A 558 12.00 -9.16 -2.35
N ASP A 559 13.22 -9.49 -1.95
CA ASP A 559 13.50 -10.62 -1.04
C ASP A 559 12.90 -10.35 0.36
N GLY A 560 13.02 -9.13 0.87
CA GLY A 560 12.43 -8.70 2.14
C GLY A 560 10.90 -8.78 2.13
N LYS A 561 10.26 -8.26 1.08
CA LYS A 561 8.80 -8.39 0.86
C LYS A 561 8.38 -9.86 0.71
N THR A 562 9.15 -10.66 -0.02
CA THR A 562 8.88 -12.09 -0.21
C THR A 562 8.93 -12.84 1.12
N LEU A 563 9.94 -12.59 1.96
CA LEU A 563 10.04 -13.18 3.29
C LEU A 563 8.86 -12.80 4.19
N LEU A 564 8.48 -11.52 4.21
CA LEU A 564 7.31 -11.02 4.93
C LEU A 564 6.01 -11.71 4.46
N LEU A 565 5.75 -11.72 3.15
CA LEU A 565 4.50 -12.24 2.59
C LEU A 565 4.41 -13.76 2.70
N ASN A 566 5.52 -14.49 2.53
CA ASN A 566 5.57 -15.93 2.76
C ASN A 566 5.31 -16.26 4.24
N THR A 567 5.77 -15.42 5.18
CA THR A 567 5.50 -15.58 6.61
C THR A 567 4.01 -15.49 6.91
N ILE A 568 3.30 -14.54 6.29
CA ILE A 568 1.86 -14.37 6.45
C ILE A 568 1.09 -15.54 5.80
N ASP A 569 1.46 -15.92 4.57
CA ASP A 569 0.88 -17.08 3.89
C ASP A 569 1.06 -18.37 4.72
N TYR A 570 2.24 -18.54 5.33
CA TYR A 570 2.55 -19.67 6.21
C TYR A 570 1.71 -19.66 7.49
N ALA A 571 1.58 -18.51 8.14
CA ALA A 571 0.81 -18.35 9.36
C ALA A 571 -0.67 -18.72 9.15
N ILE A 572 -1.27 -18.21 8.06
CA ILE A 572 -2.66 -18.51 7.66
C ILE A 572 -2.83 -20.00 7.31
N GLY A 573 -1.75 -20.67 6.88
CA GLY A 573 -1.79 -22.05 6.43
C GLY A 573 -2.26 -22.20 4.99
N LYS A 574 -1.85 -21.28 4.10
CA LYS A 574 -2.14 -21.38 2.66
C LYS A 574 -1.73 -22.78 2.17
N PRO A 575 -2.60 -23.50 1.44
CA PRO A 575 -2.25 -24.82 0.92
C PRO A 575 -0.97 -24.70 0.09
N THR A 576 0.04 -25.49 0.45
CA THR A 576 1.37 -25.47 -0.22
C THR A 576 1.28 -25.76 -1.72
N THR A 577 0.15 -26.31 -2.18
CA THR A 577 -0.24 -26.42 -3.58
C THR A 577 -1.59 -25.73 -3.79
N PRO A 578 -1.65 -24.59 -4.50
CA PRO A 578 -2.92 -23.99 -4.88
C PRO A 578 -3.80 -25.01 -5.61
N PRO A 579 -5.11 -25.04 -5.34
CA PRO A 579 -6.01 -25.90 -6.08
C PRO A 579 -5.95 -25.53 -7.57
N LYS A 580 -5.58 -26.49 -8.42
CA LYS A 580 -5.60 -26.34 -9.88
C LYS A 580 -6.71 -27.19 -10.44
N ILE A 581 -7.39 -26.65 -11.45
CA ILE A 581 -8.32 -27.38 -12.28
C ILE A 581 -8.04 -27.05 -13.75
N ALA A 582 -7.94 -28.08 -14.58
CA ALA A 582 -7.83 -27.97 -16.02
C ALA A 582 -8.93 -28.84 -16.64
N ILE A 583 -9.60 -28.30 -17.65
CA ILE A 583 -10.73 -28.93 -18.30
C ILE A 583 -10.36 -29.11 -19.77
N ASP A 584 -10.30 -30.36 -20.22
CA ASP A 584 -10.18 -30.72 -21.63
C ASP A 584 -11.52 -31.26 -22.12
N ARG A 585 -11.98 -30.79 -23.28
CA ARG A 585 -13.27 -31.16 -23.87
C ARG A 585 -13.03 -31.92 -25.17
N SER A 586 -13.66 -33.08 -25.27
CA SER A 586 -13.68 -33.92 -26.48
C SER A 586 -15.11 -34.16 -26.97
N THR A 587 -15.25 -34.74 -28.16
CA THR A 587 -16.55 -35.18 -28.69
C THR A 587 -17.21 -36.27 -27.86
N THR A 588 -16.47 -36.96 -26.99
CA THR A 588 -16.92 -38.08 -26.17
C THR A 588 -17.06 -37.75 -24.68
N GLY A 589 -16.74 -36.52 -24.25
CA GLY A 589 -16.81 -36.14 -22.85
C GLY A 589 -15.87 -35.01 -22.42
N VAL A 590 -15.84 -34.74 -21.12
CA VAL A 590 -14.93 -33.78 -20.48
C VAL A 590 -13.94 -34.54 -19.60
N THR A 591 -12.66 -34.20 -19.70
CA THR A 591 -11.61 -34.66 -18.77
C THR A 591 -11.22 -33.50 -17.85
N ILE A 592 -11.37 -33.70 -16.54
CA ILE A 592 -11.09 -32.72 -15.51
C ILE A 592 -9.83 -33.17 -14.76
N THR A 593 -8.73 -32.49 -15.01
CA THR A 593 -7.48 -32.70 -14.24
C THR A 593 -7.46 -31.71 -13.09
N TYR A 594 -7.30 -32.20 -11.88
CA TYR A 594 -7.22 -31.35 -10.69
C TYR A 594 -6.11 -31.77 -9.72
N SER A 595 -5.64 -30.82 -8.91
CA SER A 595 -4.64 -31.02 -7.85
C SER A 595 -4.81 -29.99 -6.75
N GLY A 596 -4.17 -30.17 -5.59
CA GLY A 596 -4.17 -29.16 -4.52
C GLY A 596 -5.49 -29.05 -3.74
N GLY A 597 -6.39 -30.04 -3.85
CA GLY A 597 -7.66 -30.06 -3.13
C GLY A 597 -8.61 -31.17 -3.59
N THR A 598 -9.85 -31.09 -3.11
CA THR A 598 -10.94 -32.01 -3.44
C THR A 598 -11.83 -31.41 -4.54
N LEU A 599 -12.05 -32.15 -5.64
CA LEU A 599 -12.99 -31.75 -6.67
C LEU A 599 -14.42 -31.77 -6.12
N GLN A 600 -15.19 -30.72 -6.39
CA GLN A 600 -16.61 -30.62 -6.07
C GLN A 600 -17.39 -30.22 -7.32
N SER A 601 -18.68 -30.55 -7.35
CA SER A 601 -19.58 -30.07 -8.40
C SER A 601 -20.96 -29.62 -7.89
N ALA A 602 -21.67 -28.86 -8.73
CA ALA A 602 -23.02 -28.37 -8.49
C ALA A 602 -23.80 -28.21 -9.81
N ASP A 603 -25.13 -28.18 -9.73
CA ASP A 603 -26.04 -27.97 -10.88
C ASP A 603 -26.25 -26.48 -11.22
N SER A 604 -25.75 -25.57 -10.38
CA SER A 604 -25.75 -24.13 -10.65
C SER A 604 -24.49 -23.49 -10.07
N VAL A 605 -24.05 -22.38 -10.68
CA VAL A 605 -22.81 -21.71 -10.28
C VAL A 605 -22.81 -21.28 -8.80
N ASN A 606 -24.00 -20.89 -8.30
CA ASN A 606 -24.25 -20.45 -6.92
C ASN A 606 -24.92 -21.53 -6.05
N GLY A 607 -24.97 -22.78 -6.51
CA GLY A 607 -25.62 -23.88 -5.81
C GLY A 607 -24.76 -24.49 -4.70
N THR A 608 -25.34 -25.49 -4.02
CA THR A 608 -24.59 -26.29 -3.04
C THR A 608 -23.64 -27.24 -3.75
N TYR A 609 -22.34 -27.08 -3.51
CA TYR A 609 -21.31 -27.95 -4.07
C TYR A 609 -21.11 -29.20 -3.23
N SER A 610 -21.08 -30.36 -3.89
CA SER A 610 -20.82 -31.67 -3.27
C SER A 610 -19.52 -32.26 -3.77
N ASN A 611 -18.82 -33.03 -2.92
CA ASN A 611 -17.56 -33.66 -3.29
C ASN A 611 -17.77 -34.70 -4.40
N GLU A 612 -16.90 -34.66 -5.41
CA GLU A 612 -16.78 -35.73 -6.39
C GLU A 612 -15.92 -36.87 -5.83
N THR A 613 -16.23 -38.10 -6.25
CA THR A 613 -15.58 -39.31 -5.71
C THR A 613 -14.47 -39.86 -6.60
N GLY A 614 -14.41 -39.46 -7.87
CA GLY A 614 -13.38 -39.93 -8.79
C GLY A 614 -12.07 -39.16 -8.66
N ALA A 615 -10.94 -39.85 -8.85
CA ALA A 615 -9.60 -39.28 -8.79
C ALA A 615 -9.27 -38.44 -10.04
N SER A 616 -8.28 -37.56 -9.92
CA SER A 616 -7.72 -36.81 -11.05
C SER A 616 -6.87 -37.72 -11.96
N PRO A 617 -7.05 -37.69 -13.29
CA PRO A 617 -8.08 -36.94 -14.01
C PRO A 617 -9.45 -37.62 -13.96
N LEU A 618 -10.52 -36.85 -13.68
CA LEU A 618 -11.91 -37.31 -13.70
C LEU A 618 -12.46 -37.20 -15.13
N THR A 619 -13.00 -38.28 -15.69
CA THR A 619 -13.67 -38.26 -17.01
C THR A 619 -15.18 -38.29 -16.86
N VAL A 620 -15.85 -37.31 -17.47
CA VAL A 620 -17.31 -37.19 -17.56
C VAL A 620 -17.71 -37.50 -19.00
N SER A 621 -18.16 -38.73 -19.24
CA SER A 621 -18.45 -39.28 -20.57
C SER A 621 -19.85 -38.95 -21.13
N SER A 622 -20.74 -38.39 -20.30
CA SER A 622 -22.08 -37.99 -20.71
C SER A 622 -22.19 -36.46 -20.75
N LEU A 623 -22.31 -35.91 -21.95
CA LEU A 623 -22.55 -34.48 -22.19
C LEU A 623 -24.05 -34.14 -22.32
N THR A 624 -24.94 -35.10 -22.03
CA THR A 624 -26.38 -34.90 -22.10
C THR A 624 -26.94 -34.51 -20.72
N GLY A 625 -27.61 -33.36 -20.63
CA GLY A 625 -28.25 -32.91 -19.39
C GLY A 625 -28.01 -31.42 -19.11
N SER A 626 -28.42 -30.98 -17.91
CA SER A 626 -28.17 -29.62 -17.42
C SER A 626 -26.67 -29.34 -17.24
N ALA A 627 -26.28 -28.07 -17.35
CA ALA A 627 -24.90 -27.65 -17.11
C ALA A 627 -24.46 -28.03 -15.68
N ARG A 628 -23.23 -28.54 -15.56
CA ARG A 628 -22.61 -28.88 -14.28
C ARG A 628 -21.37 -28.04 -14.08
N PHE A 629 -21.22 -27.49 -12.87
CA PHE A 629 -20.15 -26.59 -12.50
C PHE A 629 -19.18 -27.33 -11.60
N TYR A 630 -17.87 -27.14 -11.80
CA TYR A 630 -16.82 -27.81 -11.05
C TYR A 630 -15.90 -26.80 -10.38
N LYS A 631 -15.47 -27.10 -9.16
CA LYS A 631 -14.43 -26.35 -8.45
C LYS A 631 -13.55 -27.30 -7.66
N VAL A 632 -12.35 -26.86 -7.30
CA VAL A 632 -11.49 -27.60 -6.38
C VAL A 632 -11.49 -26.87 -5.06
N LYS A 633 -12.02 -27.52 -4.02
CA LYS A 633 -11.95 -27.01 -2.65
C LYS A 633 -10.56 -27.32 -2.11
N SER A 634 -9.81 -26.30 -1.68
CA SER A 634 -8.54 -26.50 -1.00
C SER A 634 -8.72 -27.42 0.21
N ASN A 635 -7.70 -28.25 0.46
CA ASN A 635 -7.64 -29.07 1.67
C ASN A 635 -7.36 -28.24 2.91
#